data_AF-A0A7U9DQ14-F1
#
_entry.id   AF-A0A7U9DQ14-F1
#
_cell.length_a   1.000
_cell.length_b   1.000
_cell.length_c   1.000
_cell.angle_alpha   90.00
_cell.angle_beta   90.00
_cell.angle_gamma   90.00
#
_symmetry.space_group_name_H-M   'P 1'
#
loop_
_entity.id
_entity.type
_entity.pdbx_description
1 polymer ?
#
loop_
_entity_poly.entity_id
_entity_poly.type
_entity_poly.pdbx_seq_one_letter_code
_entity_poly.pdbx_strand_id
1 'polypeptide(L)' 'MLVLLDQTRLPAEEVELVCTDPAALVEAIRSLAVRGAPLLGIAGGYGVALAAVRGFEVEEAAAALAGGGARPR' A
#
# COMPACT_ATOMS: atom_id res chain seq x y z
N MET A 1 -1.66 -11.15 1.35
CA MET A 1 -1.71 -10.51 0.02
C MET A 1 -2.91 -9.60 0.00
N LEU A 2 -2.78 -8.41 -0.58
CA LEU A 2 -3.86 -7.45 -0.76
C LEU A 2 -4.12 -7.27 -2.25
N VAL A 3 -5.39 -7.18 -2.63
CA VAL A 3 -5.83 -6.93 -4.00
C VAL A 3 -6.61 -5.63 -3.98
N LEU A 4 -6.20 -4.68 -4.82
CA LEU A 4 -6.71 -3.31 -4.86
C LEU A 4 -7.00 -2.94 -6.31
N LEU A 5 -8.01 -2.10 -6.56
CA LEU A 5 -8.28 -1.59 -7.90
C LEU A 5 -7.23 -0.54 -8.29
N ASP A 6 -6.68 -0.64 -9.51
CA ASP A 6 -5.82 0.41 -10.08
C ASP A 6 -6.65 1.61 -10.53
N GLN A 7 -6.72 2.64 -9.69
CA GLN A 7 -7.47 3.85 -9.99
C GLN A 7 -6.88 4.68 -11.13
N THR A 8 -5.65 4.42 -11.58
CA THR A 8 -5.05 5.12 -12.74
C THR A 8 -5.61 4.64 -14.07
N ARG A 9 -6.20 3.43 -14.10
CA ARG A 9 -6.77 2.80 -15.30
C ARG A 9 -8.23 3.16 -15.53
N LEU A 10 -8.92 3.64 -14.49
CA LEU A 10 -10.31 4.06 -14.59
C LEU A 10 -10.44 5.38 -15.36
N PRO A 11 -11.55 5.55 -16.13
CA PRO A 11 -12.66 4.62 -16.32
C PRO A 11 -12.46 3.63 -17.48
N ALA A 12 -11.28 3.61 -18.11
CA ALA A 12 -11.04 2.85 -19.32
C ALA A 12 -11.00 1.33 -19.09
N GLU A 13 -10.42 0.90 -17.95
CA GLU A 13 -10.27 -0.51 -17.62
C GLU A 13 -10.28 -0.73 -16.09
N GLU A 14 -10.92 -1.80 -15.65
CA GLU A 14 -10.88 -2.28 -14.27
C GLU A 14 -9.75 -3.32 -14.12
N VAL A 15 -8.62 -2.89 -13.57
CA VAL A 15 -7.43 -3.73 -13.38
C VAL A 15 -7.14 -3.87 -11.89
N GLU A 16 -6.86 -5.09 -11.45
CA GLU A 16 -6.44 -5.39 -10.08
C GLU A 16 -4.92 -5.30 -9.91
N LEU A 17 -4.48 -4.68 -8.81
CA LEU A 17 -3.11 -4.64 -8.33
C LEU A 17 -2.96 -5.57 -7.13
N VAL A 18 -1.98 -6.45 -7.22
CA VAL A 18 -1.69 -7.44 -6.18
C VAL A 18 -0.45 -7.00 -5.40
N CYS A 19 -0.66 -6.60 -4.15
CA CYS A 19 0.40 -6.24 -3.22
C CYS A 19 0.69 -7.44 -2.29
N THR A 20 1.88 -8.03 -2.41
CA THR A 20 2.28 -9.20 -1.60
C THR A 20 3.11 -8.84 -0.37
N ASP A 21 3.58 -7.60 -0.29
CA ASP A 21 4.37 -7.04 0.80
C ASP A 21 4.05 -5.53 0.98
N PRO A 22 4.50 -4.91 2.10
CA PRO A 22 4.29 -3.48 2.35
C PRO A 22 4.95 -2.56 1.33
N ALA A 23 6.08 -2.95 0.72
CA ALA A 23 6.78 -2.11 -0.24
C ALA A 23 5.99 -1.94 -1.55
N ALA A 24 5.38 -3.03 -2.04
CA ALA A 24 4.47 -3.00 -3.18
C ALA A 24 3.26 -2.09 -2.91
N LEU A 25 2.71 -2.12 -1.69
CA LEU A 25 1.60 -1.26 -1.31
C LEU A 25 2.01 0.23 -1.23
N VAL A 26 3.19 0.53 -0.68
CA VAL A 26 3.75 1.90 -0.67
C VAL A 26 3.91 2.42 -2.10
N GLU A 27 4.39 1.58 -3.03
CA GLU A 27 4.52 1.97 -4.43
C GLU A 27 3.16 2.25 -5.08
N ALA A 28 2.15 1.41 -4.81
CA ALA A 28 0.79 1.64 -5.30
C ALA A 28 0.16 2.96 -4.79
N ILE A 29 0.49 3.37 -3.56
CA ILE A 29 0.07 4.65 -3.00
C ILE A 29 0.82 5.81 -3.68
N ARG A 30 2.14 5.70 -3.84
CA ARG A 30 2.99 6.75 -4.44
C ARG A 30 2.68 6.99 -5.91
N SER A 31 2.37 5.94 -6.67
CA SER A 31 1.95 6.04 -8.07
C SER A 31 0.52 6.55 -8.24
N LEU A 32 -0.20 6.79 -7.14
CA LEU A 32 -1.61 7.17 -7.10
C LEU A 32 -2.56 6.12 -7.68
N ALA A 33 -2.11 4.87 -7.84
CA ALA A 33 -2.99 3.75 -8.14
C ALA A 33 -3.96 3.45 -6.98
N VAL A 34 -3.52 3.72 -5.74
CA VAL A 34 -4.34 3.67 -4.53
C VAL A 34 -4.37 5.07 -3.92
N ARG A 35 -5.53 5.73 -3.97
CA ARG A 35 -5.69 7.13 -3.52
C ARG A 35 -7.07 7.39 -2.92
N GLY A 36 -7.20 8.55 -2.28
CA GLY A 36 -8.38 9.00 -1.56
C GLY A 36 -8.29 8.69 -0.06
N ALA A 37 -8.54 9.69 0.78
CA ALA A 37 -8.29 9.58 2.24
C ALA A 37 -8.93 8.35 2.91
N PRO A 38 -10.19 7.96 2.61
CA PRO A 38 -10.78 6.75 3.19
C PRO A 38 -10.05 5.47 2.77
N LEU A 39 -9.73 5.33 1.48
CA LEU A 39 -9.03 4.14 0.97
C LEU A 39 -7.59 4.07 1.49
N LEU A 40 -6.89 5.21 1.61
CA LEU A 40 -5.54 5.26 2.17
C LEU A 40 -5.52 4.79 3.63
N GLY A 41 -6.53 5.15 4.44
CA GLY A 41 -6.65 4.64 5.81
C GLY A 41 -6.82 3.12 5.86
N ILE A 42 -7.69 2.58 5.01
CA ILE A 42 -7.91 1.12 4.88
C ILE A 42 -6.63 0.41 4.41
N ALA A 43 -6.00 0.92 3.34
CA ALA A 43 -4.77 0.39 2.79
C ALA A 43 -3.65 0.39 3.83
N GLY A 44 -3.46 1.49 4.57
CA GLY A 44 -2.47 1.57 5.64
C GLY A 44 -2.69 0.51 6.72
N GLY A 45 -3.93 0.37 7.23
CA GLY A 45 -4.26 -0.63 8.24
C GLY A 45 -4.02 -2.07 7.77
N TYR A 46 -4.46 -2.41 6.55
CA TYR A 46 -4.21 -3.73 5.97
C TYR A 46 -2.74 -3.96 5.59
N GLY A 47 -2.00 -2.91 5.24
CA GLY A 47 -0.57 -2.97 4.98
C GLY A 47 0.24 -3.33 6.22
N VAL A 48 -0.11 -2.75 7.37
CA VAL A 48 0.46 -3.11 8.69
C VAL A 48 0.13 -4.56 9.05
N ALA A 49 -1.11 -4.99 8.84
CA ALA A 49 -1.50 -6.38 9.07
C ALA A 49 -0.76 -7.36 8.13
N LEU A 50 -0.56 -6.98 6.87
CA LEU A 50 0.22 -7.75 5.91
C LEU A 50 1.67 -7.90 6.35
N ALA A 51 2.28 -6.83 6.87
CA ALA A 51 3.64 -6.86 7.42
C ALA A 51 3.77 -7.92 8.52
N ALA A 52 2.87 -7.87 9.51
CA ALA A 52 2.88 -8.80 10.64
C ALA A 52 2.72 -10.27 10.20
N VAL A 53 1.77 -10.58 9.30
CA VAL A 53 1.53 -11.95 8.85
C VAL A 53 2.68 -12.50 8.00
N ARG A 54 3.43 -11.64 7.33
CA ARG A 54 4.54 -12.02 6.44
C ARG A 54 5.91 -11.95 7.11
N GLY A 55 5.96 -11.56 8.39
CA GLY A 55 7.21 -11.47 9.16
C GLY A 55 8.10 -10.28 8.80
N PHE A 56 7.51 -9.17 8.33
CA PHE A 56 8.23 -7.90 8.17
C PHE A 56 8.18 -7.09 9.47
N GLU A 57 9.14 -6.17 9.64
CA GLU A 57 9.16 -5.21 10.75
C GLU A 57 7.94 -4.28 10.67
N VAL A 58 7.04 -4.40 11.65
CA VAL A 58 5.72 -3.77 11.62
C VAL A 58 5.83 -2.26 11.76
N GLU A 59 6.70 -1.79 12.64
CA GLU A 59 6.96 -0.37 12.89
C GLU A 59 7.55 0.31 11.65
N GLU A 60 8.48 -0.35 10.95
CA GLU A 60 9.06 0.15 9.71
C GLU A 60 8.00 0.23 8.60
N ALA A 61 7.21 -0.84 8.44
CA ALA A 61 6.10 -0.86 7.48
C ALA A 61 5.08 0.24 7.76
N ALA A 62 4.70 0.44 9.03
CA ALA A 62 3.77 1.49 9.43
C ALA A 62 4.34 2.89 9.12
N ALA A 63 5.61 3.14 9.41
CA ALA A 63 6.27 4.41 9.08
C ALA A 63 6.30 4.66 7.57
N ALA A 64 6.64 3.65 6.77
CA ALA A 64 6.65 3.75 5.31
C ALA A 64 5.25 4.05 4.74
N LEU A 65 4.21 3.37 5.25
CA LEU A 65 2.81 3.54 4.81
C LEU A 65 2.20 4.88 5.24
N ALA A 66 2.62 5.43 6.38
CA ALA A 66 2.21 6.76 6.83
C ALA A 66 2.84 7.91 6.01
N GLY A 67 3.69 7.60 5.01
CA GLY A 67 4.49 8.58 4.28
C GLY A 67 5.73 9.07 5.04
N GLY A 68 5.98 8.52 6.23
CA GLY A 68 7.08 8.86 7.14
C GLY A 68 8.31 7.95 7.01
N GLY A 69 8.50 7.28 5.88
CA GLY A 69 9.70 6.48 5.64
C GLY A 69 10.94 7.35 5.54
N ALA A 70 11.73 7.41 6.61
CA ALA A 70 13.13 7.84 6.55
C ALA A 70 13.82 7.05 5.43
N ARG A 71 14.51 7.75 4.51
CA ARG A 71 15.37 7.10 3.53
C ARG A 71 16.50 6.36 4.26
N PRO A 72 16.62 5.02 4.16
CA PRO A 72 17.94 4.43 4.29
C PRO A 72 18.75 4.84 3.06
N ARG A 73 19.90 5.50 3.30
CA ARG A 73 20.94 5.69 2.28
C ARG A 73 21.78 4.42 2.18
#